data_AF-A0A0B8T569-F1
#
_entry.id   AF-A0A0B8T569-F1
#
_cell.length_a   1.000
_cell.length_b   1.000
_cell.length_c   1.000
_cell.angle_alpha   90.00
_cell.angle_beta   90.00
_cell.angle_gamma   90.00
#
_symmetry.space_group_name_H-M   'P 1'
#
loop_
_entity.id
_entity.type
_entity.pdbx_description
1 polymer ?
#
loop_
_entity_poly.entity_id
_entity_poly.type
_entity_poly.pdbx_seq_one_letter_code
_entity_poly.pdbx_strand_id
1 'polypeptide(L)'
;MKTFRNMYLATILLLLLGMNAASTVARATTALPHNSPTEAATDLGSIDSLLQYFEQTTKDLRTQVEGLSPAQLAFKPSADQWSIGECLEHIVLSETMLFEMAKKELAKAPQPERKAEVKVNDENLKQMLGDRSQKFKAPAELQPTGKYTDAKAALRDLANARKPVLAFIKQANEEDLKNHISEYPTGTVNGHQNLLFIAAHCARHTNQIAEIKANPKFPKK
;
A
#
# COMPACT_ATOMS: atom_id res chain seq x y z
N MET A 1 9.99 -13.78 27.06
CA MET A 1 10.59 -13.40 25.76
C MET A 1 9.67 -13.50 24.53
N LYS A 2 8.42 -14.00 24.64
CA LYS A 2 7.46 -14.04 23.50
C LYS A 2 6.60 -12.76 23.35
N THR A 3 6.40 -12.02 24.44
CA THR A 3 5.56 -10.80 24.49
C THR A 3 6.23 -9.56 23.88
N PHE A 4 7.55 -9.43 24.00
CA PHE A 4 8.27 -8.29 23.41
C PHE A 4 8.28 -8.32 21.87
N ARG A 5 8.31 -9.50 21.24
CA ARG A 5 8.39 -9.62 19.77
C ARG A 5 7.07 -9.31 19.05
N ASN A 6 5.92 -9.53 19.70
CA ASN A 6 4.61 -9.12 19.17
C ASN A 6 4.38 -7.60 19.28
N MET A 7 4.99 -6.94 20.27
CA MET A 7 4.87 -5.49 20.45
C MET A 7 5.62 -4.69 19.36
N TYR A 8 6.69 -5.25 18.80
CA TYR A 8 7.44 -4.67 17.67
C TYR A 8 6.69 -4.76 16.32
N LEU A 9 5.85 -5.77 16.11
CA LEU A 9 5.08 -5.93 14.86
C LEU A 9 3.89 -4.95 14.79
N ALA A 10 3.25 -4.66 15.93
CA ALA A 10 2.16 -3.67 16.00
C ALA A 10 2.67 -2.22 15.87
N THR A 11 3.91 -1.93 16.29
CA THR A 11 4.50 -0.57 16.23
C THR A 11 5.05 -0.20 14.85
N ILE A 12 5.56 -1.15 14.07
CA ILE A 12 5.96 -0.93 12.66
C ILE A 12 4.75 -0.52 11.81
N LEU A 13 3.58 -1.05 12.14
CA LEU A 13 2.36 -0.82 11.40
C LEU A 13 1.66 0.49 11.75
N LEU A 14 1.85 0.97 12.99
CA LEU A 14 1.45 2.29 13.47
C LEU A 14 2.08 3.45 12.66
N LEU A 15 3.18 3.19 11.96
CA LEU A 15 3.91 4.17 11.15
C LEU A 15 3.62 4.06 9.64
N LEU A 16 2.84 3.06 9.22
CA LEU A 16 2.42 2.87 7.82
C LEU A 16 0.92 3.13 7.60
N LEU A 17 0.14 3.23 8.68
CA LEU A 17 -1.32 3.41 8.68
C LEU A 17 -1.72 4.70 9.40
N GLY A 18 -2.43 5.57 8.69
CA GLY A 18 -2.98 6.81 9.23
C GLY A 18 -3.93 6.59 10.41
N MET A 19 -3.70 7.34 11.50
CA MET A 19 -4.55 7.45 12.69
C MET A 19 -4.94 8.94 12.86
N ASN A 20 -6.11 9.40 13.35
CA ASN A 20 -7.44 8.81 13.62
C ASN A 20 -8.50 9.94 13.84
N ALA A 21 -9.79 9.55 13.83
CA ALA A 21 -11.00 10.17 14.43
C ALA A 21 -11.65 11.47 13.86
N ALA A 22 -12.82 11.25 13.23
CA ALA A 22 -14.06 12.05 13.18
C ALA A 22 -14.00 13.55 12.78
N SER A 23 -14.63 13.85 11.64
CA SER A 23 -15.39 15.10 11.45
C SER A 23 -16.55 14.84 10.50
N THR A 24 -17.77 14.86 11.05
CA THR A 24 -19.03 14.83 10.32
C THR A 24 -19.23 16.10 9.51
N VAL A 25 -19.36 15.97 8.19
CA VAL A 25 -20.05 16.97 7.36
C VAL A 25 -21.00 16.23 6.43
N ALA A 26 -22.29 16.39 6.69
CA ALA A 26 -23.34 15.96 5.77
C ALA A 26 -23.33 16.89 4.54
N ARG A 27 -23.41 16.30 3.34
CA ARG A 27 -23.83 17.04 2.15
C ARG A 27 -24.74 16.16 1.31
N ALA A 28 -25.98 16.62 1.15
CA ALA A 28 -26.95 16.03 0.25
C ALA A 28 -26.62 16.42 -1.19
N THR A 29 -26.66 15.45 -2.10
CA THR A 29 -26.82 15.70 -3.54
C THR A 29 -27.74 14.65 -4.14
N THR A 30 -28.80 15.15 -4.75
CA THR A 30 -29.82 14.47 -5.56
C THR A 30 -29.21 13.73 -6.75
N ALA A 31 -29.61 12.48 -6.96
CA ALA A 31 -29.27 11.69 -8.14
C ALA A 31 -30.39 11.77 -9.20
N LEU A 32 -29.99 11.81 -10.48
CA LEU A 32 -30.85 11.47 -11.63
C LEU A 32 -30.23 10.26 -12.35
N PRO A 33 -31.04 9.35 -12.91
CA PRO A 33 -30.55 8.09 -13.44
C PRO A 33 -30.09 8.24 -14.89
N HIS A 34 -28.93 7.66 -15.22
CA HIS A 34 -28.58 7.36 -16.60
C HIS A 34 -28.13 5.91 -16.69
N ASN A 35 -28.92 5.10 -17.41
CA ASN A 35 -28.58 3.72 -17.76
C ASN A 35 -27.48 3.70 -18.81
N SER A 36 -26.48 2.86 -18.59
CA SER A 36 -25.48 2.43 -19.58
C SER A 36 -25.08 0.98 -19.25
N PRO A 37 -24.61 0.21 -20.25
CA PRO A 37 -24.72 -1.23 -20.29
C PRO A 37 -23.78 -1.92 -19.29
N THR A 38 -24.24 -3.07 -18.80
CA THR A 38 -23.66 -3.92 -17.76
C THR A 38 -22.19 -4.26 -18.00
N GLU A 39 -21.27 -3.44 -17.46
CA GLU A 39 -19.97 -3.93 -17.02
C GLU A 39 -20.21 -4.98 -15.93
N ALA A 40 -19.59 -6.15 -16.06
CA ALA A 40 -19.61 -7.17 -15.01
C ALA A 40 -19.17 -6.48 -13.71
N ALA A 41 -20.06 -6.43 -12.71
CA ALA A 41 -19.76 -5.84 -11.43
C ALA A 41 -18.51 -6.51 -10.85
N THR A 42 -17.38 -5.81 -10.84
CA THR A 42 -16.15 -6.29 -10.23
C THR A 42 -16.45 -6.58 -8.75
N ASP A 43 -16.43 -7.85 -8.37
CA ASP A 43 -16.64 -8.26 -6.98
C ASP A 43 -15.50 -7.69 -6.13
N LEU A 44 -15.80 -6.63 -5.38
CA LEU A 44 -14.87 -5.98 -4.48
C LEU A 44 -14.51 -6.98 -3.37
N GLY A 45 -13.22 -7.29 -3.22
CA GLY A 45 -12.76 -8.32 -2.30
C GLY A 45 -12.48 -9.68 -2.94
N SER A 46 -12.56 -9.76 -4.27
CA SER A 46 -12.15 -10.95 -5.03
C SER A 46 -10.64 -11.05 -5.24
N ILE A 47 -10.15 -12.25 -5.55
CA ILE A 47 -8.76 -12.47 -6.00
C ILE A 47 -8.43 -11.64 -7.25
N ASP A 48 -9.36 -11.55 -8.21
CA ASP A 48 -9.16 -10.78 -9.45
C ASP A 48 -9.05 -9.29 -9.17
N SER A 49 -9.91 -8.73 -8.31
CA SER A 49 -9.82 -7.31 -7.92
C SER A 49 -8.48 -6.98 -7.24
N LEU A 50 -7.93 -7.91 -6.46
CA LEU A 50 -6.64 -7.77 -5.81
C LEU A 50 -5.51 -7.77 -6.85
N LEU A 51 -5.50 -8.74 -7.76
CA LEU A 51 -4.52 -8.83 -8.85
C LEU A 51 -4.53 -7.59 -9.75
N GLN A 52 -5.72 -7.11 -10.12
CA GLN A 52 -5.90 -5.87 -10.89
C GLN A 52 -5.32 -4.66 -10.15
N TYR A 53 -5.50 -4.57 -8.83
CA TYR A 53 -4.96 -3.45 -8.07
C TYR A 53 -3.42 -3.48 -7.96
N PHE A 54 -2.81 -4.66 -7.83
CA PHE A 54 -1.36 -4.79 -7.93
C PHE A 54 -0.83 -4.40 -9.31
N GLU A 55 -1.52 -4.77 -10.38
CA GLU A 55 -1.15 -4.36 -11.74
C GLU A 55 -1.26 -2.84 -11.92
N GLN A 56 -2.38 -2.25 -11.49
CA GLN A 56 -2.62 -0.81 -11.56
C GLN A 56 -1.52 -0.02 -10.83
N THR A 57 -1.23 -0.37 -9.58
CA THR A 57 -0.20 0.31 -8.79
C THR A 57 1.22 0.11 -9.34
N THR A 58 1.48 -1.02 -10.01
CA THR A 58 2.72 -1.23 -10.79
C THR A 58 2.85 -0.23 -11.93
N LYS A 59 1.78 -0.10 -12.72
CA LYS A 59 1.72 0.75 -13.90
C LYS A 59 1.82 2.22 -13.53
N ASP A 60 1.15 2.63 -12.46
CA ASP A 60 1.18 4.02 -11.99
C ASP A 60 2.56 4.41 -11.50
N LEU A 61 3.21 3.57 -10.70
CA LEU A 61 4.58 3.82 -10.25
C LEU A 61 5.53 3.94 -11.44
N ARG A 62 5.48 2.99 -12.39
CA ARG A 62 6.30 3.02 -13.60
C ARG A 62 6.10 4.33 -14.36
N THR A 63 4.85 4.72 -14.60
CA THR A 63 4.52 5.97 -15.30
C THR A 63 5.10 7.19 -14.61
N GLN A 64 5.18 7.20 -13.27
CA GLN A 64 5.75 8.31 -12.53
C GLN A 64 7.27 8.43 -12.64
N VAL A 65 7.99 7.31 -12.78
CA VAL A 65 9.45 7.27 -12.62
C VAL A 65 10.23 6.95 -13.90
N GLU A 66 9.56 6.45 -14.94
CA GLU A 66 10.22 6.07 -16.18
C GLU A 66 10.85 7.29 -16.88
N GLY A 67 12.12 7.15 -17.25
CA GLY A 67 12.88 8.19 -17.93
C GLY A 67 13.25 9.40 -17.06
N LEU A 68 13.14 9.32 -15.73
CA LEU A 68 13.73 10.32 -14.84
C LEU A 68 15.26 10.25 -14.87
N SER A 69 15.91 11.42 -14.82
CA SER A 69 17.37 11.50 -14.73
C SER A 69 17.89 11.19 -13.31
N PRO A 70 19.17 10.87 -13.13
CA PRO A 70 19.77 10.70 -11.80
C PRO A 70 19.57 11.94 -10.90
N ALA A 71 19.66 13.15 -11.47
CA ALA A 71 19.42 14.39 -10.73
C ALA A 71 17.96 14.52 -10.25
N GLN A 72 16.99 14.10 -11.08
CA GLN A 72 15.58 14.05 -10.70
C GLN A 72 15.31 13.00 -9.61
N LEU A 73 15.97 11.84 -9.69
CA LEU A 73 15.85 10.79 -8.68
C LEU A 73 16.45 11.19 -7.33
N ALA A 74 17.55 11.94 -7.35
CA ALA A 74 18.25 12.42 -6.17
C ALA A 74 17.69 13.71 -5.57
N PHE A 75 16.79 14.41 -6.28
CA PHE A 75 16.22 15.67 -5.81
C PHE A 75 15.45 15.47 -4.50
N LYS A 76 15.80 16.28 -3.49
CA LYS A 76 15.09 16.37 -2.22
C LYS A 76 14.39 17.73 -2.11
N PRO A 77 13.06 17.76 -1.87
CA PRO A 77 12.35 19.02 -1.63
C PRO A 77 12.89 19.82 -0.43
N SER A 78 13.36 19.14 0.61
CA SER A 78 14.01 19.67 1.81
C SER A 78 14.94 18.63 2.43
N ALA A 79 15.76 19.00 3.42
CA ALA A 79 16.74 18.11 4.05
C ALA A 79 16.12 16.89 4.78
N ASP A 80 14.89 17.04 5.26
CA ASP A 80 14.12 16.03 6.00
C ASP A 80 13.13 15.23 5.13
N GLN A 81 13.04 15.55 3.84
CA GLN A 81 12.16 14.86 2.90
C GLN A 81 12.91 13.88 2.02
N TRP A 82 12.24 12.78 1.70
CA TRP A 82 12.79 11.77 0.79
C TRP A 82 12.86 12.27 -0.66
N SER A 83 13.87 11.79 -1.37
CA SER A 83 13.95 11.85 -2.82
C SER A 83 13.07 10.79 -3.48
N ILE A 84 12.94 10.83 -4.82
CA ILE A 84 12.23 9.79 -5.57
C ILE A 84 12.96 8.45 -5.46
N GLY A 85 14.30 8.45 -5.53
CA GLY A 85 15.11 7.24 -5.35
C GLY A 85 14.91 6.60 -3.97
N GLU A 86 14.80 7.44 -2.93
CA GLU A 86 14.53 6.99 -1.56
C GLU A 86 13.10 6.44 -1.40
N CYS A 87 12.09 7.05 -2.05
CA CYS A 87 10.74 6.48 -2.09
C CYS A 87 10.72 5.11 -2.77
N LEU A 88 11.44 4.95 -3.88
CA LEU A 88 11.56 3.67 -4.59
C LEU A 88 12.23 2.58 -3.74
N GLU A 89 13.27 2.94 -3.00
CA GLU A 89 13.94 2.03 -2.05
C GLU A 89 12.99 1.56 -0.96
N HIS A 90 12.26 2.49 -0.36
CA HIS A 90 11.29 2.18 0.67
C HIS A 90 10.14 1.27 0.17
N ILE A 91 9.63 1.50 -1.04
CA ILE A 91 8.60 0.63 -1.66
C ILE A 91 9.12 -0.81 -1.77
N VAL A 92 10.33 -1.01 -2.30
CA VAL A 92 10.91 -2.36 -2.50
C VAL A 92 11.13 -3.09 -1.17
N LEU A 93 11.67 -2.41 -0.16
CA LEU A 93 11.89 -2.98 1.17
C LEU A 93 10.57 -3.37 1.83
N SER A 94 9.58 -2.48 1.77
CA SER A 94 8.28 -2.69 2.40
C SER A 94 7.48 -3.79 1.74
N GLU A 95 7.54 -3.97 0.42
CA GLU A 95 6.86 -5.05 -0.32
C GLU A 95 7.17 -6.43 0.31
N THR A 96 8.46 -6.70 0.54
CA THR A 96 8.91 -7.99 1.08
C THR A 96 8.51 -8.16 2.54
N MET A 97 8.70 -7.12 3.36
CA MET A 97 8.35 -7.16 4.78
C MET A 97 6.85 -7.36 4.99
N LEU A 98 6.02 -6.57 4.30
CA LEU A 98 4.56 -6.63 4.43
C LEU A 98 4.03 -7.98 3.95
N PHE A 99 4.60 -8.55 2.88
CA PHE A 99 4.22 -9.88 2.44
C PHE A 99 4.55 -10.97 3.47
N GLU A 100 5.72 -10.93 4.10
CA GLU A 100 6.06 -11.87 5.17
C GLU A 100 5.18 -11.70 6.40
N MET A 101 4.70 -10.48 6.69
CA MET A 101 3.71 -10.26 7.74
C MET A 101 2.35 -10.87 7.38
N ALA A 102 1.87 -10.63 6.15
CA ALA A 102 0.62 -11.23 5.67
C ALA A 102 0.66 -12.76 5.72
N LYS A 103 1.76 -13.37 5.26
CA LYS A 103 1.96 -14.82 5.33
C LYS A 103 1.94 -15.36 6.77
N LYS A 104 2.55 -14.64 7.72
CA LYS A 104 2.54 -15.05 9.13
C LYS A 104 1.13 -15.04 9.71
N GLU A 105 0.29 -14.08 9.32
CA GLU A 105 -1.11 -14.07 9.73
C GLU A 105 -1.88 -15.24 9.10
N LEU A 106 -1.72 -15.42 7.79
CA LEU A 106 -2.37 -16.48 7.02
C LEU A 106 -1.91 -17.90 7.38
N ALA A 107 -0.84 -18.04 8.14
CA ALA A 107 -0.36 -19.33 8.65
C ALA A 107 -0.99 -19.71 10.02
N LYS A 108 -1.78 -18.82 10.62
CA LYS A 108 -2.52 -19.12 11.85
C LYS A 108 -3.78 -19.94 11.54
N ALA A 109 -4.51 -20.34 12.58
CA ALA A 109 -5.82 -20.93 12.39
C ALA A 109 -6.80 -19.86 11.85
N PRO A 110 -7.68 -20.22 10.88
CA PRO A 110 -8.73 -19.33 10.41
C PRO A 110 -9.72 -19.02 11.55
N GLN A 111 -10.26 -17.80 11.54
CA GLN A 111 -11.14 -17.22 12.55
C GLN A 111 -12.46 -16.75 11.91
N PRO A 112 -13.26 -17.65 11.30
CA PRO A 112 -14.53 -17.28 10.64
C PRO A 112 -15.51 -16.55 11.58
N GLU A 113 -15.48 -16.86 12.87
CA GLU A 113 -16.30 -16.23 13.91
C GLU A 113 -16.02 -14.73 14.07
N ARG A 114 -14.83 -14.28 13.69
CA ARG A 114 -14.38 -12.88 13.80
C ARG A 114 -14.62 -12.05 12.54
N LYS A 115 -15.14 -12.66 11.46
CA LYS A 115 -15.39 -11.95 10.19
C LYS A 115 -16.18 -10.66 10.35
N ALA A 116 -17.17 -10.66 11.25
CA ALA A 116 -18.03 -9.51 11.50
C ALA A 116 -17.28 -8.32 12.14
N GLU A 117 -16.06 -8.50 12.65
CA GLU A 117 -15.23 -7.42 13.21
C GLU A 117 -14.65 -6.51 12.11
N VAL A 118 -14.51 -7.00 10.88
CA VAL A 118 -14.02 -6.21 9.75
C VAL A 118 -15.13 -5.28 9.26
N LYS A 119 -14.97 -3.97 9.49
CA LYS A 119 -15.98 -2.95 9.16
C LYS A 119 -15.66 -2.11 7.94
N VAL A 120 -14.37 -2.00 7.60
CA VAL A 120 -13.91 -1.16 6.49
C VAL A 120 -13.91 -2.01 5.23
N ASN A 121 -14.55 -1.51 4.17
CA ASN A 121 -14.49 -2.15 2.84
C ASN A 121 -13.18 -1.80 2.12
N ASP A 122 -12.89 -2.51 1.04
CA ASP A 122 -11.61 -2.38 0.34
C ASP A 122 -11.38 -1.00 -0.27
N GLU A 123 -12.41 -0.34 -0.79
CA GLU A 123 -12.27 0.99 -1.39
C GLU A 123 -11.96 2.07 -0.34
N ASN A 124 -12.68 2.04 0.79
CA ASN A 124 -12.39 2.94 1.91
C ASN A 124 -10.99 2.67 2.46
N LEU A 125 -10.58 1.40 2.54
CA LEU A 125 -9.25 1.05 2.98
C LEU A 125 -8.18 1.58 2.02
N LYS A 126 -8.32 1.38 0.70
CA LYS A 126 -7.42 1.94 -0.32
C LYS A 126 -7.28 3.47 -0.18
N GLN A 127 -8.40 4.17 0.00
CA GLN A 127 -8.42 5.62 0.18
C GLN A 127 -7.65 6.05 1.45
N MET A 128 -7.96 5.42 2.60
CA MET A 128 -7.29 5.72 3.87
C MET A 128 -5.78 5.47 3.80
N LEU A 129 -5.35 4.41 3.11
CA LEU A 129 -3.95 4.06 2.93
C LEU A 129 -3.21 5.00 1.99
N GLY A 130 -3.89 5.44 0.93
CA GLY A 130 -3.37 6.39 -0.04
C GLY A 130 -3.23 7.82 0.48
N ASP A 131 -3.99 8.20 1.53
CA ASP A 131 -4.07 9.58 2.03
C ASP A 131 -2.77 10.07 2.69
N ARG A 132 -2.09 10.99 2.02
CA ARG A 132 -0.81 11.58 2.45
C ARG A 132 -0.95 12.79 3.39
N SER A 133 -2.16 13.13 3.84
CA SER A 133 -2.41 14.24 4.77
C SER A 133 -1.61 14.12 6.08
N GLN A 134 -1.40 12.89 6.54
CA GLN A 134 -0.53 12.55 7.68
C GLN A 134 0.78 11.91 7.20
N LYS A 135 1.90 12.32 7.79
CA LYS A 135 3.24 11.82 7.45
C LYS A 135 3.87 11.14 8.65
N PHE A 136 4.45 9.97 8.41
CA PHE A 136 5.05 9.13 9.44
C PHE A 136 6.51 8.86 9.11
N LYS A 137 7.32 8.64 10.14
CA LYS A 137 8.72 8.22 9.98
C LYS A 137 8.76 6.71 9.87
N ALA A 138 9.40 6.19 8.82
CA ALA A 138 9.61 4.74 8.72
C ALA A 138 10.52 4.22 9.85
N PRO A 139 10.32 2.98 10.32
CA PRO A 139 11.27 2.27 11.16
C PRO A 139 12.66 2.20 10.53
N ALA A 140 13.70 2.05 11.35
CA ALA A 140 15.09 2.11 10.91
C ALA A 140 15.40 1.11 9.78
N GLU A 141 14.80 -0.07 9.82
CA GLU A 141 14.98 -1.15 8.85
C GLU A 141 14.36 -0.85 7.47
N LEU A 142 13.45 0.13 7.41
CA LEU A 142 12.77 0.55 6.19
C LEU A 142 13.18 1.95 5.75
N GLN A 143 14.11 2.60 6.48
CA GLN A 143 14.67 3.88 6.05
C GLN A 143 15.56 3.66 4.83
N PRO A 144 15.43 4.50 3.80
CA PRO A 144 16.23 4.37 2.59
C PRO A 144 17.68 4.80 2.85
N THR A 145 18.61 4.17 2.14
CA THR A 145 20.05 4.40 2.23
C THR A 145 20.62 5.12 1.01
N GLY A 146 19.78 5.42 0.00
CA GLY A 146 20.18 6.08 -1.23
C GLY A 146 20.61 5.11 -2.33
N LYS A 147 20.03 3.90 -2.36
CA LYS A 147 20.43 2.81 -3.25
C LYS A 147 20.25 3.13 -4.73
N TYR A 148 19.17 3.81 -5.11
CA TYR A 148 18.74 3.91 -6.51
C TYR A 148 19.11 5.24 -7.16
N THR A 149 20.01 5.17 -8.14
CA THR A 149 20.34 6.26 -9.08
C THR A 149 19.72 6.06 -10.46
N ASP A 150 19.05 4.93 -10.69
CA ASP A 150 18.32 4.57 -11.91
C ASP A 150 16.98 3.92 -11.54
N ALA A 151 15.89 4.48 -12.07
CA ALA A 151 14.54 3.97 -11.85
C ALA A 151 14.34 2.56 -12.41
N LYS A 152 15.05 2.17 -13.49
CA LYS A 152 14.92 0.82 -14.07
C LYS A 152 15.41 -0.25 -13.09
N ALA A 153 16.48 0.02 -12.35
CA ALA A 153 16.97 -0.88 -11.31
C ALA A 153 15.93 -1.06 -10.20
N ALA A 154 15.32 0.02 -9.72
CA ALA A 154 14.27 -0.04 -8.72
C ALA A 154 13.03 -0.79 -9.21
N LEU A 155 12.57 -0.54 -10.44
CA LEU A 155 11.41 -1.22 -11.04
C LEU A 155 11.65 -2.72 -11.22
N ARG A 156 12.88 -3.13 -11.58
CA ARG A 156 13.27 -4.54 -11.66
C ARG A 156 13.26 -5.19 -10.26
N ASP A 157 13.83 -4.52 -9.27
CA ASP A 157 13.89 -5.05 -7.91
C ASP A 157 12.48 -5.15 -7.30
N LEU A 158 11.59 -4.19 -7.57
CA LEU A 158 10.17 -4.27 -7.21
C LEU A 158 9.47 -5.43 -7.93
N ALA A 159 9.70 -5.62 -9.23
CA ALA A 159 9.12 -6.75 -9.96
C ALA A 159 9.54 -8.10 -9.35
N ASN A 160 10.79 -8.23 -8.92
CA ASN A 160 11.29 -9.41 -8.22
C ASN A 160 10.62 -9.59 -6.85
N ALA A 161 10.48 -8.52 -6.06
CA ALA A 161 9.81 -8.56 -4.75
C ALA A 161 8.31 -8.88 -4.86
N ARG A 162 7.64 -8.39 -5.92
CA ARG A 162 6.20 -8.58 -6.13
C ARG A 162 5.84 -9.93 -6.76
N LYS A 163 6.75 -10.55 -7.50
CA LYS A 163 6.54 -11.89 -8.10
C LYS A 163 6.03 -12.94 -7.09
N PRO A 164 6.64 -13.14 -5.90
CA PRO A 164 6.12 -14.10 -4.93
C PRO A 164 4.76 -13.70 -4.35
N VAL A 165 4.48 -12.40 -4.20
CA VAL A 165 3.16 -11.89 -3.75
C VAL A 165 2.07 -12.30 -4.73
N LEU A 166 2.28 -12.02 -6.03
CA LEU A 166 1.32 -12.38 -7.08
C LEU A 166 1.16 -13.89 -7.24
N ALA A 167 2.24 -14.66 -7.10
CA ALA A 167 2.18 -16.12 -7.15
C ALA A 167 1.33 -16.68 -5.99
N PHE A 168 1.46 -16.10 -4.80
CA PHE A 168 0.64 -16.46 -3.64
C PHE A 168 -0.83 -16.11 -3.85
N ILE A 169 -1.14 -14.88 -4.27
CA ILE A 169 -2.52 -14.43 -4.51
C ILE A 169 -3.24 -15.34 -5.52
N LYS A 170 -2.57 -15.71 -6.62
CA LYS A 170 -3.15 -16.58 -7.67
C LYS A 170 -3.51 -17.99 -7.18
N GLN A 171 -2.90 -18.44 -6.09
CA GLN A 171 -3.12 -19.79 -5.52
C GLN A 171 -3.98 -19.74 -4.25
N ALA A 172 -4.32 -18.54 -3.76
CA ALA A 172 -5.03 -18.37 -2.52
C ALA A 172 -6.51 -18.75 -2.67
N ASN A 173 -7.10 -19.25 -1.58
CA ASN A 173 -8.54 -19.41 -1.47
C ASN A 173 -9.13 -18.12 -0.87
N GLU A 174 -10.05 -17.51 -1.60
CA GLU A 174 -10.62 -16.21 -1.21
C GLU A 174 -11.35 -16.23 0.13
N GLU A 175 -12.13 -17.28 0.38
CA GLU A 175 -12.88 -17.44 1.63
C GLU A 175 -11.94 -17.65 2.82
N ASP A 176 -10.84 -18.38 2.61
CA ASP A 176 -9.78 -18.55 3.59
C ASP A 176 -9.05 -17.23 3.91
N LEU A 177 -8.76 -16.41 2.90
CA LEU A 177 -8.22 -15.06 3.13
C LEU A 177 -9.14 -14.22 4.01
N LYS A 178 -10.46 -14.29 3.76
CA LYS A 178 -11.48 -13.57 4.52
C LYS A 178 -11.64 -14.11 5.96
N ASN A 179 -11.20 -15.33 6.24
CA ASN A 179 -11.24 -15.93 7.58
C ASN A 179 -10.04 -15.55 8.47
N HIS A 180 -8.97 -14.97 7.94
CA HIS A 180 -7.80 -14.60 8.74
C HIS A 180 -7.87 -13.14 9.15
N ILE A 181 -7.91 -12.86 10.44
CA ILE A 181 -8.22 -11.53 10.98
C ILE A 181 -7.01 -10.91 11.67
N SER A 182 -6.59 -9.74 11.19
CA SER A 182 -5.53 -8.92 11.79
C SER A 182 -6.11 -7.74 12.56
N GLU A 183 -5.54 -7.46 13.72
CA GLU A 183 -5.83 -6.26 14.51
C GLU A 183 -4.77 -5.20 14.31
N TYR A 184 -5.20 -4.00 13.93
CA TYR A 184 -4.37 -2.81 13.84
C TYR A 184 -4.91 -1.70 14.75
N PRO A 185 -4.07 -0.73 15.15
CA PRO A 185 -4.52 0.43 15.94
C PRO A 185 -5.68 1.21 15.28
N THR A 186 -5.80 1.11 13.96
CA THR A 186 -6.81 1.77 13.13
C THR A 186 -8.06 0.94 12.90
N GLY A 187 -8.11 -0.28 13.44
CA GLY A 187 -9.22 -1.22 13.28
C GLY A 187 -8.78 -2.60 12.79
N THR A 188 -9.78 -3.42 12.49
CA THR A 188 -9.60 -4.82 12.13
C THR A 188 -9.71 -5.00 10.62
N VAL A 189 -8.83 -5.82 10.05
CA VAL A 189 -8.83 -6.18 8.62
C VAL A 189 -8.73 -7.69 8.45
N ASN A 190 -9.10 -8.20 7.27
CA ASN A 190 -8.91 -9.61 6.93
C ASN A 190 -7.62 -9.87 6.13
N GLY A 191 -7.33 -11.13 5.81
CA GLY A 191 -6.17 -11.57 5.06
C GLY A 191 -6.12 -11.05 3.63
N HIS A 192 -7.27 -10.86 2.98
CA HIS A 192 -7.34 -10.19 1.67
C HIS A 192 -6.87 -8.74 1.79
N GLN A 193 -7.38 -8.02 2.78
CA GLN A 193 -7.01 -6.63 3.05
C GLN A 193 -5.55 -6.46 3.51
N ASN A 194 -4.96 -7.46 4.16
CA ASN A 194 -3.52 -7.50 4.43
C ASN A 194 -2.69 -7.53 3.14
N LEU A 195 -3.13 -8.27 2.12
CA LEU A 195 -2.46 -8.30 0.82
C LEU A 195 -2.74 -7.02 0.04
N LEU A 196 -3.96 -6.49 0.10
CA LEU A 196 -4.36 -5.21 -0.49
C LEU A 196 -3.49 -4.06 0.03
N PHE A 197 -3.15 -4.09 1.32
CA PHE A 197 -2.27 -3.12 1.98
C PHE A 197 -0.93 -2.96 1.25
N ILE A 198 -0.35 -4.05 0.76
CA ILE A 198 0.95 -4.04 0.07
C ILE A 198 0.87 -3.17 -1.19
N ALA A 199 -0.15 -3.38 -2.03
CA ALA A 199 -0.38 -2.58 -3.23
C ALA A 199 -0.74 -1.13 -2.88
N ALA A 200 -1.57 -0.91 -1.86
CA ALA A 200 -1.96 0.43 -1.42
C ALA A 200 -0.78 1.24 -0.87
N HIS A 201 0.18 0.59 -0.20
CA HIS A 201 1.42 1.20 0.24
C HIS A 201 2.27 1.67 -0.95
N CYS A 202 2.37 0.87 -2.02
CA CYS A 202 2.99 1.30 -3.28
C CYS A 202 2.27 2.54 -3.85
N ALA A 203 0.93 2.57 -3.85
CA ALA A 203 0.13 3.70 -4.33
C ALA A 203 0.40 4.97 -3.51
N ARG A 204 0.43 4.85 -2.17
CA ARG A 204 0.76 5.95 -1.26
C ARG A 204 2.11 6.60 -1.59
N HIS A 205 3.15 5.81 -1.83
CA HIS A 205 4.46 6.36 -2.17
C HIS A 205 4.57 6.81 -3.63
N THR A 206 3.73 6.29 -4.52
CA THR A 206 3.54 6.85 -5.87
C THR A 206 2.97 8.27 -5.80
N ASN A 207 2.01 8.53 -4.89
CA ASN A 207 1.50 9.88 -4.64
C ASN A 207 2.59 10.81 -4.07
N GLN A 208 3.43 10.30 -3.15
CA GLN A 208 4.58 11.06 -2.65
C GLN A 208 5.56 11.44 -3.77
N ILE A 209 5.80 10.55 -4.73
CA ILE A 209 6.63 10.85 -5.91
C ILE A 209 5.99 11.96 -6.75
N ALA A 210 4.67 11.93 -6.95
CA ALA A 210 3.96 12.98 -7.66
C ALA A 210 4.08 14.35 -6.93
N GLU A 211 3.97 14.37 -5.59
CA GLU A 211 4.20 15.57 -4.78
C GLU A 211 5.62 16.14 -4.96
N ILE A 212 6.64 15.27 -4.99
CA ILE A 212 8.04 15.68 -5.19
C ILE A 212 8.22 16.32 -6.59
N LYS A 213 7.63 15.71 -7.63
CA LYS A 213 7.69 16.22 -9.01
C LYS A 213 6.97 17.55 -9.19
N ALA A 214 5.95 17.82 -8.38
CA ALA A 214 5.23 19.09 -8.38
C ALA A 214 6.00 20.25 -7.70
N ASN A 215 7.13 19.95 -7.04
CA ASN A 215 7.95 20.99 -6.42
C ASN A 215 8.51 21.97 -7.48
N PRO A 216 8.40 23.30 -7.30
CA PRO A 216 8.91 24.27 -8.27
C PRO A 216 10.41 24.18 -8.56
N LYS A 217 11.20 23.61 -7.64
CA LYS A 217 12.64 23.39 -7.77
C LYS A 217 13.00 22.03 -8.35
N PHE A 218 12.01 21.19 -8.66
CA PHE A 218 12.26 19.88 -9.26
C PHE A 218 13.01 20.05 -10.60
N PRO A 219 14.11 19.31 -10.84
CA PRO A 219 14.91 19.50 -12.05
C PRO A 219 14.08 19.27 -13.32
N LYS A 220 14.14 20.23 -14.25
CA LYS A 220 13.55 20.11 -15.58
C LYS A 220 14.45 19.26 -16.47
N LYS A 221 13.84 18.61 -17.47
CA LYS A 221 14.59 17.95 -18.55
C LYS A 221 15.14 18.98 -19.52
#